data_AF-A0A9P3N5M0-F1
#
_entry.id   AF-A0A9P3N5M0-F1
#
_cell.length_a   1.000
_cell.length_b   1.000
_cell.length_c   1.000
_cell.angle_alpha   90.00
_cell.angle_beta   90.00
_cell.angle_gamma   90.00
#
_symmetry.space_group_name_H-M   'P 1'
#
loop_
_entity.id
_entity.type
_entity.pdbx_description
1 polymer ?
#
loop_
_entity_poly.entity_id
_entity_poly.type
_entity_poly.pdbx_seq_one_letter_code
_entity_poly.pdbx_strand_id
1 'polypeptide(L)' 'MVFEDGEHCWNGPARSIKVHFKCGGQVAVLAVDEPNRCEYAAIVTTPSVCTEEKAKELEQQLEAMLRDIQPAHDEL' A
#
# COMPACT_ATOMS: atom_id res chain seq x y z
N MET A 1 9.40 4.96 4.43
CA MET A 1 10.87 4.99 4.29
C MET A 1 11.25 6.15 3.40
N VAL A 2 12.36 6.83 3.66
CA VAL A 2 12.81 7.98 2.87
C VAL A 2 14.19 7.66 2.32
N PHE A 3 14.39 7.91 1.03
CA PHE A 3 15.68 7.83 0.35
C PHE A 3 16.03 9.24 -0.14
N GLU A 4 17.20 9.71 0.23
CA GLU A 4 17.69 11.08 0.02
C GLU A 4 19.01 11.06 -0.74
N ASP A 5 19.53 12.24 -1.07
CA ASP A 5 20.84 12.43 -1.72
C ASP A 5 21.02 11.66 -3.04
N GLY A 6 19.94 11.58 -3.83
CA GLY A 6 19.98 11.01 -5.18
C GLY A 6 20.70 11.92 -6.19
N GLU A 7 20.63 11.52 -7.46
CA GLU A 7 21.26 12.27 -8.56
C GLU A 7 20.79 13.74 -8.60
N HIS A 8 21.72 14.65 -8.86
CA HIS A 8 21.45 16.08 -9.01
C HIS A 8 20.33 16.35 -10.05
N CYS A 9 19.35 17.16 -9.65
CA CYS A 9 18.25 17.60 -10.49
C CYS A 9 18.51 19.02 -11.00
N TRP A 10 18.33 19.23 -12.29
CA TRP A 10 18.50 20.56 -12.89
C TRP A 10 17.48 21.57 -12.32
N ASN A 11 17.99 22.68 -11.75
CA ASN A 11 17.17 23.68 -11.06
C ASN A 11 16.23 23.06 -10.02
N GLY A 12 16.73 22.09 -9.25
CA GLY A 12 16.01 21.41 -8.18
C GLY A 12 16.95 20.89 -7.09
N PRO A 13 16.40 20.36 -6.00
CA PRO A 13 17.18 19.70 -4.96
C PRO A 13 17.80 18.38 -5.47
N ALA A 14 18.68 17.76 -4.69
CA ALA A 14 19.04 16.37 -4.94
C ALA A 14 17.77 15.50 -4.95
N ARG A 15 17.66 14.56 -5.90
CA ARG A 15 16.44 13.73 -5.99
C ARG A 15 16.22 12.97 -4.69
N SER A 16 14.97 12.95 -4.23
CA SER A 16 14.55 12.20 -3.05
C SER A 16 13.25 11.46 -3.32
N ILE A 17 13.02 10.36 -2.60
CA ILE A 17 11.78 9.60 -2.70
C ILE A 17 11.30 9.10 -1.34
N LYS A 18 10.02 9.32 -1.06
CA LYS A 18 9.32 8.76 0.10
C LYS A 18 8.52 7.53 -0.34
N VAL A 19 8.91 6.37 0.17
CA VAL A 19 8.25 5.09 -0.13
C VAL A 19 7.33 4.69 1.01
N HIS A 20 6.06 4.50 0.68
CA HIS A 20 5.02 3.96 1.53
C HIS A 20 4.83 2.47 1.21
N PHE A 21 5.24 1.60 2.12
CA PHE A 21 5.04 0.16 1.96
C PHE A 21 3.64 -0.24 2.40
N LYS A 22 2.96 -1.02 1.57
CA LYS A 22 1.69 -1.68 1.88
C LYS A 22 1.88 -3.19 1.90
N CYS A 23 1.15 -3.88 2.76
CA CYS A 23 1.11 -5.34 2.73
C CYS A 23 0.52 -5.81 1.38
N GLY A 24 1.17 -6.77 0.74
CA GLY A 24 0.70 -7.42 -0.47
C GLY A 24 1.52 -8.66 -0.78
N GLY A 25 0.93 -9.65 -1.46
CA GLY A 25 1.58 -10.94 -1.71
C GLY A 25 2.76 -10.89 -2.68
N GLN A 26 2.95 -9.78 -3.38
CA GLN A 26 4.02 -9.58 -4.35
C GLN A 26 4.66 -8.21 -4.16
N VAL A 27 5.96 -8.14 -4.49
CA VAL A 27 6.68 -6.86 -4.54
C VAL A 27 6.29 -6.15 -5.83
N ALA A 28 5.60 -5.02 -5.72
CA ALA A 28 5.17 -4.23 -6.88
C ALA A 28 5.04 -2.75 -6.52
N VAL A 29 5.34 -1.88 -7.49
CA VAL A 29 5.07 -0.44 -7.36
C VAL A 29 3.65 -0.18 -7.84
N LEU A 30 2.80 0.35 -6.96
CA LEU A 30 1.39 0.64 -7.27
C LEU A 30 1.17 2.04 -7.81
N ALA A 31 1.90 3.02 -7.27
CA ALA A 31 1.76 4.42 -7.63
C ALA A 31 3.10 5.14 -7.41
N VAL A 32 3.35 6.14 -8.25
CA VAL A 32 4.48 7.07 -8.12
C VAL A 32 3.97 8.45 -8.50
N ASP A 33 4.20 9.42 -7.62
CA ASP A 33 3.82 10.81 -7.78
C ASP A 33 5.05 11.71 -7.55
N GLU A 34 5.09 12.86 -8.22
CA GLU A 34 6.09 13.92 -8.03
C GLU A 34 5.39 15.14 -7.39
N PRO A 35 5.17 15.16 -6.06
CA PRO A 35 4.48 16.26 -5.40
C PRO A 35 5.22 17.60 -5.51
N ASN A 36 6.56 17.56 -5.52
CA ASN A 36 7.42 18.71 -5.80
C ASN A 36 8.49 18.29 -6.79
N ARG A 37 9.08 19.25 -7.49
CA ARG A 37 10.16 18.97 -8.45
C ARG A 37 11.25 18.12 -7.81
N CYS A 38 11.52 16.96 -8.40
CA CYS A 38 12.55 16.01 -7.99
C CYS A 38 12.38 15.43 -6.58
N GLU A 39 11.21 15.61 -5.96
CA GLU A 39 10.79 14.89 -4.76
C GLU A 39 9.65 13.95 -5.16
N TYR A 40 9.85 12.66 -4.94
CA TYR A 40 8.89 11.64 -5.35
C TYR A 40 8.21 11.01 -4.13
N ALA A 41 7.00 10.51 -4.33
CA ALA A 41 6.29 9.66 -3.38
C ALA A 41 5.84 8.39 -4.11
N ALA A 42 6.07 7.23 -3.51
CA ALA A 42 5.65 5.96 -4.10
C ALA A 42 4.90 5.08 -3.10
N ILE A 43 3.95 4.32 -3.62
CA ILE A 43 3.27 3.24 -2.89
C ILE A 43 3.78 1.91 -3.44
N VAL A 44 4.35 1.09 -2.57
CA VAL A 44 4.96 -0.20 -2.95
C VAL A 44 4.34 -1.30 -2.10
N THR A 45 3.85 -2.37 -2.74
CA THR A 45 3.44 -3.59 -2.02
C THR A 45 4.66 -4.44 -1.72
N THR A 46 4.66 -5.12 -0.57
CA THR A 46 5.64 -6.14 -0.25
C THR A 46 5.12 -7.08 0.83
N PRO A 47 5.43 -8.40 0.76
CA PRO A 47 5.06 -9.34 1.82
C PRO A 47 5.79 -9.03 3.14
N SER A 48 6.92 -8.34 3.10
CA SER A 48 7.76 -8.07 4.27
C SER A 48 7.11 -7.16 5.31
N VAL A 49 6.06 -6.41 4.95
CA VAL A 49 5.33 -5.53 5.88
C VAL A 49 3.96 -6.08 6.27
N CYS A 50 3.66 -7.33 5.91
CA CYS A 50 2.47 -8.03 6.35
C CYS A 50 2.65 -8.59 7.77
N THR A 51 1.59 -8.54 8.59
CA THR A 51 1.56 -9.14 9.92
C THR A 51 0.41 -10.14 10.02
N GLU A 52 0.60 -11.21 10.77
CA GLU A 52 -0.45 -12.22 11.00
C GLU A 52 -1.69 -11.61 11.67
N GLU A 53 -1.48 -10.67 12.60
CA GLU A 53 -2.56 -9.95 13.28
C GLU A 53 -3.45 -9.22 12.27
N LYS A 54 -2.83 -8.54 11.30
CA LYS A 54 -3.59 -7.79 10.29
C LYS A 54 -4.30 -8.72 9.31
N ALA A 55 -3.69 -9.88 8.98
CA ALA A 55 -4.34 -10.90 8.16
C ALA A 55 -5.60 -11.43 8.85
N LYS A 56 -5.52 -11.80 10.13
CA LYS A 56 -6.67 -12.27 10.92
C LYS A 56 -7.76 -11.21 11.05
N GLU A 57 -7.39 -9.95 11.29
CA GLU A 57 -8.36 -8.85 11.36
C GLU A 57 -9.14 -8.71 10.03
N LEU A 58 -8.45 -8.78 8.89
CA LEU A 58 -9.08 -8.71 7.58
C LEU A 58 -9.97 -9.93 7.29
N GLU A 59 -9.55 -11.13 7.67
CA GLU A 59 -10.36 -12.35 7.57
C GLU A 59 -11.66 -12.22 8.39
N GLN A 60 -11.56 -11.76 9.63
CA GLN A 60 -12.73 -11.54 10.50
C GLN A 60 -13.67 -10.46 9.95
N GLN A 61 -13.13 -9.36 9.42
CA GLN A 61 -13.92 -8.32 8.76
C GLN A 61 -14.66 -8.86 7.54
N LEU A 62 -13.99 -9.68 6.72
CA LEU A 62 -14.60 -10.31 5.57
C LEU A 62 -15.72 -11.28 5.99
N GLU A 63 -15.48 -12.13 6.99
CA GLU A 63 -16.50 -13.03 7.53
C GLU A 63 -17.72 -12.28 8.09
N ALA A 64 -17.50 -11.17 8.80
CA ALA A 64 -18.58 -10.34 9.32
C ALA A 64 -19.41 -9.74 8.17
N MET A 65 -18.76 -9.16 7.16
CA MET A 65 -19.44 -8.62 5.97
C MET A 65 -20.23 -9.70 5.22
N LEU A 66 -19.68 -10.91 5.10
CA LEU A 66 -20.36 -12.02 4.43
C LEU A 66 -21.63 -12.48 5.17
N ARG A 67 -21.62 -12.46 6.51
CA ARG A 67 -22.82 -12.76 7.32
C ARG A 67 -23.93 -11.75 7.08
N ASP A 68 -23.59 -10.47 6.96
CA ASP A 68 -24.55 -9.39 6.72
C ASP A 68 -25.17 -9.46 5.30
N ILE A 69 -24.45 -10.06 4.34
CA ILE A 69 -24.93 -10.30 2.96
C ILE A 69 -25.83 -11.55 2.88
N GLN A 70 -25.93 -12.38 3.93
CA GLN A 70 -26.87 -13.51 3.99
C GLN A 70 -28.17 -13.18 4.76
N PRO A 71 -29.13 -12.43 4.19
CA PRO A 71 -30.54 -12.61 4.53
C PRO A 71 -31.20 -13.56 3.51
N ALA A 72 -31.68 -14.71 4.01
CA ALA A 72 -32.73 -15.56 3.44
C ALA A 72 -32.63 -15.94 1.94
N HIS A 73 -31.84 -16.97 1.62
CA HIS A 73 -32.07 -17.80 0.43
C HIS A 73 -32.58 -19.20 0.84
N ASP A 74 -33.49 -19.23 1.81
CA ASP A 74 -34.32 -20.39 2.15
C ASP A 74 -35.78 -20.01 1.94
N GLU A 75 -36.17 -19.74 0.68
CA GLU A 75 -37.56 -19.73 0.25
C GLU A 75 -37.63 -20.57 -1.05
N LEU A 76 -37.67 -21.90 -0.90
CA LEU A 76 -38.47 -22.90 -1.64
C LEU A 76 -38.00 -24.34 -1.37
#